data_AF-A0A5P2B1G8-F1
#
_entry.id   AF-A0A5P2B1G8-F1
#
_cell.length_a   1.000
_cell.length_b   1.000
_cell.length_c   1.000
_cell.angle_alpha   90.00
_cell.angle_beta   90.00
_cell.angle_gamma   90.00
#
_symmetry.space_group_name_H-M   'P 1'
#
loop_
_entity.id
_entity.type
_entity.pdbx_description
1 polymer ?
#
loop_
_entity_poly.entity_id
_entity_poly.type
_entity_poly.pdbx_seq_one_letter_code
_entity_poly.pdbx_strand_id
1 'polypeptide(L)' 'MDALRNRSSAATTAEASTWADVLVRRQFLHAAVQAPTGQWLVQHEPDGPLLVLAGPADVVELAASIQHRIRSTRH' A
#
# COMPACT_ATOMS: atom_id res chain seq x y z
N MET A 1 2.62 18.98 -2.60
CA MET A 1 1.42 19.18 -3.42
C MET A 1 0.49 18.03 -3.12
N ASP A 2 -0.25 18.16 -2.03
CA ASP A 2 -1.08 17.14 -1.41
C ASP A 2 -2.35 16.91 -2.23
N ALA A 3 -2.36 15.84 -3.03
CA ALA A 3 -3.58 15.33 -3.63
C ALA A 3 -4.32 14.48 -2.60
N LEU A 4 -4.93 15.13 -1.60
CA LEU A 4 -5.91 14.48 -0.73
C LEU A 4 -7.14 14.12 -1.57
N ARG A 5 -7.11 12.94 -2.19
CA ARG A 5 -8.32 12.25 -2.63
C ARG A 5 -9.27 12.24 -1.44
N ASN A 6 -10.42 12.88 -1.61
CA ASN A 6 -11.49 13.03 -0.62
C ASN A 6 -11.97 11.65 -0.12
N ARG A 7 -11.24 11.04 0.82
CA ARG A 7 -11.71 9.89 1.58
C ARG A 7 -12.50 10.42 2.77
N SER A 8 -13.79 10.07 2.82
CA SER A 8 -14.67 10.41 3.96
C SER A 8 -14.20 9.85 5.31
N SER A 9 -13.22 8.92 5.33
CA SER A 9 -12.61 8.40 6.55
C SER A 9 -11.09 8.40 6.43
N ALA A 10 -10.42 8.80 7.50
CA ALA A 10 -8.97 8.61 7.63
C ALA A 10 -8.64 7.12 7.55
N ALA A 11 -7.51 6.80 6.91
CA ALA A 11 -7.03 5.44 6.79
C ALA A 11 -6.71 4.87 8.17
N THR A 12 -7.24 3.68 8.49
CA THR A 12 -6.92 3.03 9.76
C THR A 12 -5.78 2.03 9.58
N THR A 13 -5.05 1.76 10.67
CA THR A 13 -4.04 0.70 10.67
C THR A 13 -4.63 -0.65 10.26
N ALA A 14 -5.83 -0.99 10.71
CA ALA A 14 -6.51 -2.24 10.35
C ALA A 14 -6.82 -2.31 8.84
N GLU A 15 -7.26 -1.20 8.25
CA GLU A 15 -7.47 -1.10 6.80
C GLU A 15 -6.15 -1.27 6.04
N ALA A 16 -5.09 -0.60 6.48
CA ALA A 16 -3.77 -0.74 5.87
C ALA A 16 -3.22 -2.18 5.95
N SER A 17 -3.36 -2.85 7.10
CA SER A 17 -2.99 -4.26 7.25
C SER A 17 -3.78 -5.18 6.32
N THR A 18 -5.08 -4.92 6.19
CA THR A 18 -5.92 -5.69 5.26
C THR A 18 -5.44 -5.54 3.82
N TRP A 19 -5.10 -4.32 3.40
CA TRP A 19 -4.55 -4.09 2.06
C TRP A 19 -3.15 -4.69 1.88
N ALA A 20 -2.27 -4.59 2.87
CA ALA A 20 -0.96 -5.22 2.85
C ALA A 20 -1.06 -6.74 2.63
N ASP A 21 -1.93 -7.41 3.38
CA ASP A 21 -2.19 -8.85 3.22
C ASP A 21 -2.70 -9.18 1.81
N VAL A 22 -3.65 -8.41 1.28
CA VAL A 22 -4.19 -8.62 -0.07
C VAL A 22 -3.10 -8.47 -1.13
N LEU A 23 -2.27 -7.43 -1.02
CA LEU A 23 -1.23 -7.15 -2.01
C LEU A 23 -0.14 -8.23 -2.02
N VAL A 24 0.25 -8.76 -0.85
CA VAL A 24 1.19 -9.89 -0.76
C VAL A 24 0.55 -11.18 -1.28
N ARG A 25 -0.67 -11.52 -0.83
CA ARG A 25 -1.37 -12.74 -1.28
C ARG A 25 -1.65 -12.76 -2.78
N ARG A 26 -1.82 -11.59 -3.40
CA ARG A 26 -2.02 -11.45 -4.85
C ARG A 26 -0.72 -11.24 -5.62
N GLN A 27 0.44 -11.35 -4.94
CA GLN A 27 1.77 -11.22 -5.52
C GLN A 27 2.04 -9.87 -6.19
N PHE A 28 1.31 -8.81 -5.79
CA PHE A 28 1.63 -7.44 -6.21
C PHE A 28 2.80 -6.86 -5.40
N LEU A 29 2.99 -7.38 -4.19
CA LEU A 29 4.14 -7.14 -3.32
C LEU A 29 4.73 -8.49 -2.92
N HIS A 30 6.05 -8.51 -2.73
CA HIS A 30 6.72 -9.62 -2.08
C HIS A 30 6.46 -9.59 -0.57
N ALA A 31 6.62 -8.41 0.04
CA ALA A 31 6.43 -8.22 1.47
C ALA A 31 5.82 -6.85 1.78
N ALA A 32 5.03 -6.79 2.84
CA ALA A 32 4.50 -5.57 3.42
C ALA A 32 4.34 -5.77 4.92
N VAL A 33 5.15 -5.09 5.73
CA VAL A 33 5.21 -5.28 7.18
C VAL A 33 5.13 -3.94 7.89
N GLN A 34 4.33 -3.88 8.95
CA GLN A 34 4.27 -2.70 9.81
C GLN A 34 5.43 -2.72 10.80
N ALA A 35 6.18 -1.62 10.86
CA ALA A 35 7.20 -1.39 11.88
C ALA A 35 6.56 -0.92 13.20
N PRO A 36 7.21 -1.13 14.35
CA PRO A 36 6.71 -0.65 15.65
C PRO A 36 6.49 0.86 15.72
N THR A 37 7.19 1.62 14.86
CA THR A 37 7.05 3.08 14.74
C THR A 37 5.78 3.52 14.02
N GLY A 38 4.98 2.58 13.50
CA GLY A 38 3.76 2.85 12.72
C GLY A 38 4.00 3.01 11.21
N GLN A 39 5.27 3.05 10.80
CA GLN A 39 5.68 3.04 9.38
C GLN A 39 5.46 1.66 8.76
N TRP A 40 5.46 1.60 7.44
CA TRP A 40 5.35 0.36 6.69
C TRP A 40 6.56 0.14 5.80
N LEU A 41 7.10 -1.08 5.86
CA LEU A 41 8.19 -1.55 5.03
C LEU A 41 7.59 -2.41 3.91
N VAL A 42 7.74 -1.97 2.67
CA VAL A 42 7.15 -2.61 1.50
C VAL A 42 8.24 -3.00 0.52
N GLN A 43 8.15 -4.22 0.00
CA GLN A 43 9.07 -4.75 -1.00
C GLN A 43 8.27 -5.34 -2.16
N HIS A 44 8.60 -4.93 -3.38
CA HIS A 44 7.93 -5.44 -4.59
C HIS A 44 8.47 -6.80 -5.04
N GLU A 45 9.76 -7.06 -4.80
CA GLU A 45 10.48 -8.25 -5.26
C GLU A 45 11.37 -8.77 -4.12
N PRO A 46 11.68 -10.09 -4.04
CA PRO A 46 12.41 -10.70 -2.92
C PRO A 46 13.73 -10.03 -2.53
N ASP A 47 14.50 -9.56 -3.52
CA ASP A 47 15.78 -8.86 -3.32
C ASP A 47 15.71 -7.40 -3.81
N GLY A 48 14.49 -6.89 -3.97
CA GLY A 48 14.22 -5.54 -4.46
C GLY A 48 14.42 -4.47 -3.39
N PRO A 49 14.40 -3.19 -3.79
CA PRO A 49 14.49 -2.07 -2.87
C PRO A 49 13.31 -2.07 -1.89
N LEU A 50 13.61 -1.70 -0.64
CA LEU A 50 12.61 -1.52 0.40
C LEU A 50 12.07 -0.08 0.37
N LEU A 51 10.76 0.05 0.22
CA LEU A 51 10.05 1.32 0.32
C LEU A 51 9.54 1.50 1.75
N VAL A 52 9.80 2.68 2.32
CA VAL A 52 9.28 3.05 3.65
C VAL A 52 8.11 4.00 3.45
N LEU A 53 6.94 3.60 3.91
CA LEU A 53 5.73 4.42 3.90
C LEU A 53 5.46 4.95 5.31
N ALA A 54 5.03 6.21 5.42
CA ALA A 54 4.95 6.91 6.69
C ALA A 54 3.79 6.39 7.57
N GLY A 55 2.75 5.82 6.97
CA GLY A 55 1.65 5.26 7.73
C GLY A 55 0.52 4.67 6.89
N PRO A 56 -0.65 4.44 7.53
CA PRO A 56 -1.77 3.73 6.90
C PRO A 56 -2.31 4.38 5.61
N ALA A 57 -2.25 5.72 5.51
CA ALA A 57 -2.75 6.44 4.34
C ALA A 57 -1.98 6.05 3.06
N ASP A 58 -0.66 6.00 3.15
CA ASP A 58 0.25 5.70 2.05
C ASP A 58 0.09 4.26 1.55
N VAL A 59 -0.17 3.30 2.46
CA VAL A 59 -0.42 1.90 2.09
C VAL A 59 -1.70 1.78 1.25
N VAL A 60 -2.76 2.48 1.65
CA VAL A 60 -4.01 2.46 0.89
C VAL A 60 -3.89 3.23 -0.43
N GLU A 61 -3.10 4.31 -0.46
CA GLU A 61 -2.80 5.00 -1.71
C GLU A 61 -2.00 4.11 -2.68
N LEU A 62 -1.01 3.38 -2.17
CA LEU A 62 -0.28 2.37 -2.94
C LEU A 62 -1.25 1.33 -3.52
N ALA A 63 -2.15 0.77 -2.70
CA ALA A 63 -3.16 -0.18 -3.15
C ALA A 63 -4.05 0.41 -4.26
N ALA A 64 -4.51 1.66 -4.09
CA ALA A 64 -5.33 2.35 -5.08
C ALA A 64 -4.57 2.61 -6.39
N SER A 65 -3.27 2.91 -6.32
CA SER A 65 -2.43 3.13 -7.51
C SER A 65 -2.24 1.82 -8.31
N ILE A 66 -2.01 0.70 -7.62
CA ILE A 66 -1.87 -0.63 -8.23
C ILE A 66 -3.20 -1.03 -8.88
N GLN A 67 -4.32 -0.86 -8.17
CA GLN A 67 -5.65 -1.12 -8.72
C GLN A 67 -5.95 -0.28 -9.96
N HIS A 68 -5.62 1.01 -9.90
CA HIS A 68 -5.82 1.92 -11.02
C HIS A 68 -5.01 1.46 -12.24
N ARG A 69 -3.73 1.12 -12.05
CA ARG A 69 -2.86 0.59 -13.11
C ARG A 69 -3.42 -0.68 -13.75
N ILE A 70 -3.91 -1.63 -12.94
CA ILE A 70 -4.51 -2.88 -13.45
C ILE A 70 -5.77 -2.60 -14.25
N ARG A 71 -6.58 -1.62 -13.82
CA ARG A 71 -7.81 -1.25 -14.54
C ARG A 71 -7.49 -0.53 -15.84
N SER A 72 -6.48 0.34 -15.87
CA SER A 72 -6.09 1.10 -17.05
C SER A 72 -5.42 0.23 -18.12
N THR A 73 -4.69 -0.83 -17.75
CA THR A 73 -4.07 -1.73 -18.75
C THR A 73 -5.05 -2.73 -19.36
N ARG A 74 -6.27 -2.84 -18.82
CA ARG A 74 -7.34 -3.69 -19.36
C ARG A 74 -8.27 -2.96 -20.33
N HIS A 75 -8.07 -1.65 -20.51
CA HIS A 75 -8.79 -0.79 -21.45
C HIS A 75 -7.91 -0.51 -22.67
#